data_AF-A0A453G4S4-F1
#
_entry.id   AF-A0A453G4S4-F1
#
_cell.length_a   1.000
_cell.length_b   1.000
_cell.length_c   1.000
_cell.angle_alpha   90.00
_cell.angle_beta   90.00
_cell.angle_gamma   90.00
#
_symmetry.space_group_name_H-M   'P 1'
#
loop_
_entity.id
_entity.type
_entity.pdbx_description
1 polymer ?
#
loop_
_entity_poly.entity_id
_entity_poly.type
_entity_poly.pdbx_seq_one_letter_code
_entity_poly.pdbx_strand_id
1 'polypeptide(L)'
;TEVNLFGVEDSLYWKLSGSGVFSVKSMYTDLINTGNIPRTVHIWKVKVPLKIKVFTWFVHKGVILTKDNLAKRNWEGSKRCCFCDHDETIEYLFIKC
;
A
#
# COMPACT_ATOMS: atom_id res chain seq x y z
N THR A 1 -29.20 6.08 8.01
CA THR A 1 -29.71 7.12 7.10
C THR A 1 -30.86 6.51 6.37
N GLU A 2 -32.07 7.02 6.56
CA GLU A 2 -33.24 6.59 5.80
C GLU A 2 -33.08 7.07 4.36
N VAL A 3 -33.20 6.15 3.40
CA VAL A 3 -33.08 6.47 1.97
C VAL A 3 -34.44 6.95 1.51
N ASN A 4 -34.49 8.18 1.02
CA ASN A 4 -35.71 8.80 0.55
C ASN A 4 -35.73 8.77 -0.99
N LEU A 5 -36.75 8.14 -1.58
CA LEU A 5 -36.90 7.91 -3.03
C LEU A 5 -37.92 8.85 -3.68
N PHE A 6 -38.44 9.85 -2.96
CA PHE A 6 -39.21 10.93 -3.60
C PHE A 6 -38.25 11.68 -4.53
N GLY A 7 -38.60 11.87 -5.81
CA GLY A 7 -37.73 12.33 -6.92
C GLY A 7 -37.14 13.75 -6.78
N VAL A 8 -36.41 13.96 -5.69
CA VAL A 8 -35.62 15.13 -5.34
C VAL A 8 -34.18 14.84 -5.77
N GLU A 9 -33.45 15.87 -6.20
CA GLU A 9 -32.05 15.71 -6.58
C GLU A 9 -31.18 15.26 -5.38
N ASP A 10 -30.26 14.34 -5.66
CA ASP A 10 -29.29 13.87 -4.69
C ASP A 10 -28.34 15.01 -4.26
N SER A 11 -27.99 15.03 -2.98
CA SER A 11 -27.02 15.98 -2.43
C SER A 11 -25.83 15.27 -1.78
N LEU A 12 -24.64 15.82 -1.98
CA LEU A 12 -23.42 15.32 -1.34
C LEU A 12 -23.37 15.78 0.11
N TYR A 13 -23.36 14.81 1.03
CA TYR A 13 -23.26 15.06 2.47
C TYR A 13 -21.96 14.51 3.05
N TRP A 14 -21.16 15.40 3.63
CA TRP A 14 -19.90 15.05 4.26
C TRP A 14 -20.11 14.59 5.70
N LYS A 15 -20.12 13.27 5.91
CA LYS A 15 -20.39 12.63 7.21
C LYS A 15 -19.35 12.89 8.29
N LEU A 16 -18.14 13.36 7.92
CA LEU A 16 -17.02 13.56 8.85
C LEU A 16 -17.03 14.95 9.52
N SER A 17 -18.03 15.78 9.23
CA SER A 17 -18.25 17.06 9.89
C SER A 17 -19.72 17.23 10.25
N GLY A 18 -20.02 17.76 11.44
CA GLY A 18 -21.39 18.08 11.84
C GLY A 18 -22.08 19.12 10.94
N SER A 19 -21.30 19.90 10.18
CA SER A 19 -21.82 20.84 9.17
C SER A 19 -22.31 20.17 7.89
N GLY A 20 -21.98 18.90 7.64
CA GLY A 20 -22.28 18.23 6.37
C GLY A 20 -21.50 18.72 5.17
N VAL A 21 -20.61 19.72 5.35
CA VAL A 21 -19.80 20.33 4.29
C VAL A 21 -18.39 19.74 4.30
N PHE A 22 -17.87 19.43 3.12
CA PHE A 22 -16.50 18.95 2.96
C PHE A 22 -15.48 19.99 3.44
N SER A 23 -14.47 19.54 4.17
CA SER A 23 -13.25 20.31 4.38
C SER A 23 -12.02 19.42 4.36
N VAL A 24 -10.92 19.96 3.81
CA VAL A 24 -9.62 19.31 3.80
C VAL A 24 -9.21 18.91 5.22
N LYS A 25 -9.46 19.78 6.21
CA LYS A 25 -9.20 19.50 7.63
C LYS A 25 -9.95 18.26 8.12
N SER A 26 -11.27 18.19 7.92
CA SER A 26 -12.05 17.03 8.37
C SER A 26 -11.66 15.74 7.67
N MET A 27 -11.26 15.80 6.40
CA MET A 27 -10.75 14.64 5.67
C MET A 27 -9.44 14.13 6.27
N TYR A 28 -8.46 15.02 6.47
CA TYR A 28 -7.17 14.61 7.03
C TYR A 28 -7.29 14.13 8.47
N THR A 29 -8.11 14.79 9.30
CA THR A 29 -8.35 14.36 10.68
C THR A 29 -8.93 12.95 10.72
N ASP A 30 -9.92 12.65 9.87
CA ASP A 30 -10.45 11.29 9.77
C ASP A 30 -9.36 10.33 9.29
N LEU A 31 -8.68 10.63 8.18
CA LEU A 31 -7.62 9.79 7.63
C LEU A 31 -6.51 9.45 8.63
N ILE A 32 -6.15 10.38 9.51
CA ILE A 32 -5.13 10.14 10.55
C ILE A 32 -5.68 9.24 11.68
N ASN A 33 -6.95 9.41 12.05
CA ASN A 33 -7.56 8.73 13.19
C ASN A 33 -8.15 7.35 12.85
N THR A 34 -8.69 7.18 11.64
CA THR A 34 -9.27 5.93 11.13
C THR A 34 -8.33 5.20 10.19
N GLY A 35 -7.34 5.90 9.62
CA GLY A 35 -6.32 5.28 8.81
C GLY A 35 -5.60 4.22 9.63
N ASN A 36 -5.65 2.98 9.16
CA ASN A 36 -4.69 1.98 9.57
C ASN A 36 -3.31 2.57 9.30
N ILE A 37 -2.65 3.07 10.36
CA ILE A 37 -1.27 3.53 10.29
C ILE A 37 -0.53 2.40 9.59
N PRO A 38 0.04 2.63 8.39
CA PRO A 38 0.58 1.53 7.62
C PRO A 38 1.60 0.81 8.49
N ARG A 39 1.58 -0.53 8.46
CA ARG A 39 2.44 -1.45 9.23
C ARG A 39 3.96 -1.19 9.06
N THR A 40 4.32 -0.18 8.29
CA THR A 40 5.66 0.20 7.90
C THR A 40 6.24 1.35 8.70
N VAL A 41 5.50 1.96 9.65
CA VAL A 41 6.10 2.91 10.61
C VAL A 41 7.29 2.27 11.34
N HIS A 42 7.24 0.96 11.58
CA HIS A 42 8.34 0.21 12.19
C HIS A 42 9.63 0.27 11.34
N ILE A 43 9.53 0.21 10.00
CA ILE A 43 10.70 0.28 9.08
C ILE A 43 11.45 1.61 9.28
N TRP A 44 10.71 2.71 9.45
CA TRP A 44 11.30 4.04 9.58
C TRP A 44 11.92 4.29 10.96
N LYS A 45 11.47 3.56 11.99
CA LYS A 45 11.99 3.64 13.37
C LYS A 45 13.29 2.85 13.58
N VAL A 46 13.63 1.90 12.72
CA VAL A 46 14.86 1.09 12.86
C VAL A 46 16.12 1.98 12.76
N LYS A 47 17.13 1.74 13.59
CA LYS A 47 18.43 2.41 13.54
C LYS A 47 19.35 1.79 12.48
N VAL A 48 18.99 1.93 11.20
CA VAL A 48 19.79 1.50 10.05
C VAL A 48 19.94 2.63 9.03
N PRO A 49 20.96 2.59 8.14
CA PRO A 49 21.09 3.55 7.06
C PRO A 49 19.82 3.69 6.23
N LEU A 50 19.55 4.90 5.73
CA LEU A 50 18.34 5.22 4.96
C LEU A 50 18.16 4.30 3.74
N LYS A 51 19.26 3.96 3.06
CA LYS A 51 19.26 3.04 1.92
C LYS A 51 18.62 1.69 2.26
N ILE A 52 18.91 1.16 3.45
CA ILE A 52 18.32 -0.10 3.93
C ILE A 52 16.83 0.09 4.22
N LYS A 53 16.43 1.19 4.86
CA LYS A 53 15.01 1.49 5.11
C LYS A 53 14.19 1.54 3.82
N VAL A 54 14.71 2.24 2.81
CA VAL A 54 14.06 2.35 1.48
C VAL A 54 13.98 0.99 0.81
N PHE A 55 15.05 0.19 0.87
CA PHE A 55 15.05 -1.16 0.33
C PHE A 55 14.01 -2.06 1.03
N THR A 56 13.99 -2.10 2.36
CA THR A 56 13.01 -2.87 3.13
C THR A 56 11.58 -2.39 2.86
N TRP A 57 11.36 -1.09 2.67
CA TRP A 57 10.07 -0.55 2.25
C TRP A 57 9.66 -1.07 0.87
N PHE A 58 10.57 -1.15 -0.11
CA PHE A 58 10.29 -1.75 -1.41
C PHE A 58 9.99 -3.24 -1.34
N VAL A 59 10.73 -3.99 -0.50
CA VAL A 59 10.44 -5.40 -0.21
C VAL A 59 9.03 -5.54 0.34
N HIS A 60 8.67 -4.74 1.36
CA HIS A 60 7.34 -4.77 1.98
C HIS A 60 6.22 -4.37 1.00
N LYS A 61 6.49 -3.41 0.11
CA LYS A 61 5.54 -2.98 -0.93
C LYS A 61 5.43 -3.97 -2.09
N GLY A 62 6.31 -4.97 -2.16
CA GLY A 62 6.29 -5.97 -3.20
C GLY A 62 6.80 -5.47 -4.56
N VAL A 63 7.62 -4.42 -4.60
CA VAL A 63 7.98 -3.69 -5.84
C VAL A 63 9.44 -3.82 -6.27
N ILE A 64 10.24 -4.60 -5.55
CA ILE A 64 11.63 -4.87 -5.93
C ILE A 64 11.72 -5.66 -7.24
N LEU A 65 12.87 -5.59 -7.91
CA LEU A 65 13.11 -6.19 -9.23
C LEU A 65 13.40 -7.70 -9.16
N THR A 66 12.59 -8.46 -8.43
CA THR A 66 12.59 -9.92 -8.52
C THR A 66 12.10 -10.37 -9.89
N LYS A 67 12.51 -11.57 -10.34
CA LYS A 67 12.16 -12.05 -11.69
C LYS A 67 10.65 -12.17 -11.92
N ASP A 68 9.85 -12.47 -10.90
CA ASP A 68 8.38 -12.43 -11.01
C ASP A 68 7.86 -11.01 -11.31
N ASN A 69 8.46 -9.99 -10.71
CA ASN A 69 8.11 -8.59 -10.93
C ASN A 69 8.64 -8.04 -12.25
N LEU A 70 9.81 -8.52 -12.70
CA LEU A 70 10.32 -8.23 -14.04
C LEU A 70 9.40 -8.83 -15.11
N ALA A 71 8.95 -10.07 -14.93
CA ALA A 71 8.01 -10.71 -15.84
C ALA A 71 6.68 -9.96 -15.97
N LYS A 72 6.16 -9.38 -14.87
CA LYS A 72 4.96 -8.50 -14.91
C LYS A 72 5.17 -7.23 -15.74
N ARG A 73 6.42 -6.85 -16.03
CA ARG A 73 6.80 -5.69 -16.84
C ARG A 73 7.22 -6.08 -18.26
N ASN A 74 6.83 -7.27 -18.73
CA ASN A 74 7.19 -7.82 -20.04
C ASN A 74 8.70 -7.99 -20.24
N TRP A 75 9.46 -8.26 -19.17
CA TRP A 75 10.86 -8.67 -19.32
C TRP A 75 10.92 -10.13 -19.80
N GLU A 76 11.68 -10.35 -20.88
CA GLU A 76 11.90 -11.66 -21.48
C GLU A 76 13.12 -12.32 -20.84
N GLY A 77 12.87 -13.22 -19.90
CA GLY A 77 13.91 -14.00 -19.23
C GLY A 77 13.33 -15.09 -18.34
N SER A 78 14.20 -15.97 -17.85
CA SER A 78 13.80 -17.06 -16.95
C SER A 78 13.29 -16.48 -15.63
N LYS A 79 12.18 -17.00 -15.11
CA LYS A 79 11.65 -16.67 -13.77
C LYS A 79 12.34 -17.46 -12.65
N ARG A 80 13.17 -18.43 -12.99
CA ARG A 80 13.84 -19.31 -12.01
C ARG A 80 14.87 -18.53 -11.20
N CYS A 81 14.93 -18.81 -9.91
CA CYS A 81 15.92 -18.25 -8.98
C CYS A 81 17.36 -18.58 -9.41
N CYS A 82 18.29 -17.67 -9.12
CA CYS A 82 19.71 -17.90 -9.40
C CYS A 82 20.38 -18.87 -8.41
N PHE A 83 19.78 -19.08 -7.23
CA PHE A 83 20.38 -19.84 -6.14
C PHE A 83 19.73 -21.21 -5.92
N CYS A 84 18.56 -21.46 -6.49
CA CYS A 84 17.80 -22.70 -6.30
C CYS A 84 16.93 -23.01 -7.54
N ASP A 85 16.27 -24.17 -7.53
CA ASP A 85 15.49 -24.65 -8.67
C ASP A 85 14.00 -24.21 -8.68
N HIS A 86 13.64 -23.16 -7.91
CA HIS A 86 12.28 -22.62 -7.80
C HIS A 86 12.14 -21.25 -8.48
N ASP A 87 10.90 -20.79 -8.69
CA ASP A 87 10.64 -19.44 -9.20
C ASP A 87 11.02 -18.35 -8.19
N GLU A 88 11.68 -17.30 -8.68
CA GLU A 88 12.13 -16.19 -7.86
C GLU A 88 10.98 -15.23 -7.56
N THR A 89 10.52 -15.28 -6.32
CA THR A 89 9.60 -14.29 -5.73
C THR A 89 10.27 -13.58 -4.57
N ILE A 90 9.70 -12.47 -4.11
CA ILE A 90 10.23 -11.73 -2.96
C ILE A 90 10.25 -12.60 -1.70
N GLU A 91 9.17 -13.33 -1.41
CA GLU A 91 9.14 -14.22 -0.24
C GLU A 91 10.18 -15.33 -0.39
N TYR A 92 10.27 -15.94 -1.57
CA TYR A 92 11.19 -17.03 -1.79
C TYR A 92 12.64 -16.56 -1.65
N LEU A 93 13.05 -15.52 -2.38
CA LEU A 93 14.42 -15.00 -2.42
C LEU A 93 14.94 -14.55 -1.04
N PHE A 94 14.10 -13.96 -0.18
CA PHE A 94 14.53 -13.41 1.11
C PHE A 94 14.27 -14.32 2.31
N ILE A 95 13.37 -15.32 2.21
CA ILE A 95 12.93 -16.12 3.36
C ILE A 95 13.13 -17.63 3.17
N LYS A 96 12.89 -18.17 1.96
CA LYS A 96 12.78 -19.62 1.74
C LYS A 96 13.91 -20.22 0.89
N CYS A 97 14.64 -19.39 0.16
CA CYS A 97 15.63 -19.81 -0.82
C CYS A 97 16.81 -20.56 -0.23
#